data_AF-A0A7K3UIP9-F1
#
_entry.id   AF-A0A7K3UIP9-F1
#
_cell.length_a   1.000
_cell.length_b   1.000
_cell.length_c   1.000
_cell.angle_alpha   90.00
_cell.angle_beta   90.00
_cell.angle_gamma   90.00
#
_symmetry.space_group_name_H-M   'P 1'
#
loop_
_entity.id
_entity.type
_entity.pdbx_description
1 polymer ?
#
loop_
_entity_poly.entity_id
_entity_poly.type
_entity_poly.pdbx_seq_one_letter_code
_entity_poly.pdbx_strand_id
1 'polypeptide(L)'
;MEESAVDFFMRYFKNDLEYFVIASSVHANSDEVGHYGDAADDQRDGDLIKGLVQSGLVRQFSYKKRFGRDPSSQKYSESVEKEWRDITLIKGDDFSIVCIRSLLVAKMVVYGLYGHCFIMSPNWQLAFYPHDDFGFGVIGLGDDANVRVAHDFLARADQLPGMHSIIRTPSTS
;
A
#
# COMPACT_ATOMS: atom_id res chain seq x y z
N MET A 1 15.19 -2.91 1.61
CA MET A 1 14.77 -2.61 3.00
C MET A 1 13.27 -2.84 3.18
N GLU A 2 12.52 -2.45 2.17
CA GLU A 2 11.08 -2.50 1.96
C GLU A 2 10.55 -3.94 2.01
N GLU A 3 11.20 -4.88 1.30
CA GLU A 3 10.85 -6.31 1.40
C GLU A 3 10.95 -6.84 2.84
N SER A 4 11.96 -6.42 3.60
CA SER A 4 12.09 -6.79 5.01
C SER A 4 10.97 -6.21 5.86
N ALA A 5 10.48 -5.01 5.55
CA ALA A 5 9.34 -4.39 6.24
C ALA A 5 8.07 -5.18 6.00
N VAL A 6 7.83 -5.54 4.74
CA VAL A 6 6.68 -6.35 4.35
C VAL A 6 6.79 -7.74 4.98
N ASP A 7 7.95 -8.39 4.91
CA ASP A 7 8.15 -9.71 5.50
C ASP A 7 7.95 -9.71 7.02
N PHE A 8 8.38 -8.64 7.70
CA PHE A 8 8.08 -8.42 9.11
C PHE A 8 6.57 -8.28 9.33
N PHE A 9 5.87 -7.43 8.58
CA PHE A 9 4.43 -7.26 8.68
C PHE A 9 3.68 -8.59 8.50
N MET A 10 4.01 -9.33 7.44
CA MET A 10 3.38 -10.62 7.13
C MET A 10 3.63 -11.65 8.23
N ARG A 11 4.82 -11.63 8.85
CA ARG A 11 5.16 -12.54 9.95
C ARG A 11 4.48 -12.14 11.25
N TYR A 12 4.46 -10.85 11.57
CA TYR A 12 3.90 -10.32 12.81
C TYR A 12 2.39 -10.61 12.88
N PHE A 13 1.68 -10.42 11.77
CA PHE A 13 0.23 -10.64 11.67
C PHE A 13 -0.17 -11.99 11.07
N LYS A 14 0.76 -12.96 10.94
CA LYS A 14 0.52 -14.21 10.23
C LYS A 14 -0.78 -14.93 10.64
N ASN A 15 -1.13 -14.88 11.93
CA ASN A 15 -2.30 -15.55 12.47
C ASN A 15 -3.59 -14.70 12.41
N ASP A 16 -3.47 -13.42 12.05
CA ASP A 16 -4.58 -12.45 12.06
C ASP A 16 -4.96 -11.98 10.65
N LEU A 17 -4.11 -12.20 9.65
CA LEU A 17 -4.31 -11.70 8.28
C LEU A 17 -5.61 -12.18 7.62
N GLU A 18 -6.14 -13.34 8.01
CA GLU A 18 -7.44 -13.83 7.51
C GLU A 18 -8.63 -12.97 7.95
N TYR A 19 -8.48 -12.21 9.04
CA TYR A 19 -9.51 -11.30 9.56
C TYR A 19 -9.36 -9.87 9.04
N PHE A 20 -8.37 -9.62 8.19
CA PHE A 20 -8.10 -8.29 7.67
C PHE A 20 -8.86 -8.01 6.39
N VAL A 21 -9.16 -6.72 6.19
CA VAL A 21 -9.76 -6.18 4.97
C VAL A 21 -8.75 -5.25 4.32
N ILE A 22 -8.59 -5.34 3.00
CA ILE A 22 -7.77 -4.42 2.24
C ILE A 22 -8.67 -3.31 1.70
N ALA A 23 -8.45 -2.07 2.12
CA ALA A 23 -9.05 -0.89 1.51
C ALA A 23 -8.05 -0.28 0.53
N SER A 24 -8.34 -0.40 -0.78
CA SER A 24 -7.38 -0.05 -1.82
C SER A 24 -8.02 0.71 -2.98
N SER A 25 -7.35 1.80 -3.39
CA SER A 25 -7.55 2.45 -4.69
C SER A 25 -6.33 2.23 -5.62
N VAL A 26 -5.45 1.29 -5.25
CA VAL A 26 -4.18 1.09 -5.94
C VAL A 26 -4.38 0.73 -7.41
N HIS A 27 -3.62 1.40 -8.26
CA HIS A 27 -3.60 1.12 -9.70
C HIS A 27 -2.24 1.48 -10.30
N ALA A 28 -1.87 0.74 -11.34
CA ALA A 28 -0.64 0.93 -12.09
C ALA A 28 -0.85 1.87 -13.27
N ASN A 29 -0.06 2.93 -13.34
CA ASN A 29 0.05 3.78 -14.51
C ASN A 29 0.97 3.11 -15.55
N SER A 30 0.36 2.56 -16.60
CA SER A 30 1.11 1.90 -17.68
C SER A 30 2.02 2.83 -18.49
N ASP A 31 1.91 4.15 -18.30
CA ASP A 31 2.83 5.11 -18.94
C ASP A 31 4.19 5.22 -18.23
N GLU A 32 4.32 4.66 -17.02
CA GLU A 32 5.46 4.87 -16.11
C GLU A 32 6.05 3.57 -15.56
N VAL A 33 5.21 2.57 -15.25
CA VAL A 33 5.67 1.29 -14.72
C VAL A 33 6.66 0.64 -15.70
N GLY A 34 7.85 0.28 -15.20
CA GLY A 34 8.91 -0.39 -15.96
C GLY A 34 9.58 0.50 -17.01
N HIS A 35 9.57 1.83 -16.80
CA HIS A 35 10.15 2.80 -17.72
C HIS A 35 10.99 3.89 -17.02
N TYR A 36 11.46 3.63 -15.79
CA TYR A 36 12.11 4.67 -14.97
C TYR A 36 13.46 4.24 -14.40
N GLY A 37 13.62 2.96 -14.04
CA GLY A 37 14.83 2.43 -13.43
C GLY A 37 15.88 1.99 -14.44
N ASP A 38 16.82 1.14 -13.99
CA ASP A 38 17.62 0.36 -14.93
C ASP A 38 16.81 -0.79 -15.51
N ALA A 39 17.32 -1.43 -16.58
CA ALA A 39 16.59 -2.48 -17.28
C ALA A 39 16.22 -3.69 -16.41
N ALA A 40 17.01 -3.99 -15.38
CA ALA A 40 16.72 -5.09 -14.47
C ALA A 40 15.63 -4.71 -13.46
N ASP A 41 15.69 -3.49 -12.93
CA ASP A 41 14.67 -2.91 -12.07
C ASP A 41 13.33 -2.80 -12.80
N ASP A 42 13.34 -2.23 -14.01
CA ASP A 42 12.14 -2.07 -14.84
C ASP A 42 11.48 -3.41 -15.18
N GLN A 43 12.28 -4.44 -15.47
CA GLN A 43 11.78 -5.79 -15.75
C GLN A 43 11.14 -6.42 -14.51
N ARG A 44 11.81 -6.32 -13.35
CA ARG A 44 11.29 -6.85 -12.09
C ARG A 44 9.97 -6.18 -11.72
N ASP A 45 9.92 -4.85 -11.81
CA ASP A 45 8.72 -4.07 -11.47
C ASP A 45 7.58 -4.38 -12.44
N GLY A 46 7.89 -4.52 -13.74
CA GLY A 46 6.94 -4.96 -14.76
C GLY A 46 6.35 -6.34 -14.47
N ASP A 47 7.17 -7.33 -14.10
CA ASP A 47 6.72 -8.68 -13.76
C ASP A 47 5.86 -8.72 -12.49
N LEU A 48 6.24 -7.93 -11.47
CA LEU A 48 5.49 -7.80 -10.22
C LEU A 48 4.09 -7.22 -10.48
N ILE A 49 4.00 -6.11 -11.22
CA ILE A 49 2.72 -5.48 -11.56
C ILE A 49 1.88 -6.40 -12.46
N LYS A 50 2.49 -7.09 -13.41
CA LYS A 50 1.78 -8.06 -14.26
C LYS A 50 1.10 -9.14 -13.42
N GLY A 51 1.77 -9.69 -12.42
CA GLY A 51 1.18 -10.66 -11.51
C GLY A 51 -0.03 -10.11 -10.74
N LEU A 52 0.08 -8.89 -10.21
CA LEU A 52 -1.01 -8.23 -9.46
C LEU A 52 -2.21 -7.85 -10.33
N VAL A 53 -1.97 -7.48 -11.58
CA VAL A 53 -3.03 -7.22 -12.57
C VAL A 53 -3.73 -8.52 -12.94
N GLN A 54 -2.98 -9.60 -13.16
CA GLN A 54 -3.55 -10.91 -13.49
C GLN A 54 -4.36 -11.50 -12.34
N SER A 55 -3.99 -11.25 -11.09
CA SER A 55 -4.80 -11.66 -9.94
C SER A 55 -6.07 -10.81 -9.81
N GLY A 56 -6.13 -9.63 -10.42
CA GLY A 56 -7.22 -8.67 -10.27
C GLY A 56 -7.11 -7.78 -9.03
N LEU A 57 -5.95 -7.82 -8.33
CA LEU A 57 -5.72 -7.03 -7.12
C LEU A 57 -5.36 -5.57 -7.44
N VAL A 58 -4.82 -5.33 -8.63
CA VAL A 58 -4.42 -4.01 -9.13
C VAL A 58 -5.02 -3.78 -10.51
N ARG A 59 -5.59 -2.60 -10.73
CA ARG A 59 -6.03 -2.16 -12.06
C ARG A 59 -4.85 -1.51 -12.79
N GLN A 60 -4.78 -1.63 -14.11
CA GLN A 60 -3.75 -0.97 -14.91
C GLN A 60 -4.38 -0.16 -16.05
N PHE A 61 -3.91 1.07 -16.25
CA PHE A 61 -4.31 1.92 -17.36
C PHE A 61 -3.30 3.05 -17.60
N SER A 62 -3.41 3.71 -18.77
CA SER A 62 -2.57 4.85 -19.15
C SER A 62 -3.23 6.15 -18.70
N TYR A 63 -2.52 6.94 -17.88
CA TYR A 63 -2.95 8.27 -17.49
C TYR A 63 -3.07 9.20 -18.70
N LYS A 64 -2.12 9.13 -19.64
CA LYS A 64 -2.15 9.91 -20.88
C LYS A 64 -3.40 9.66 -21.71
N LYS A 65 -3.88 8.40 -21.74
CA LYS A 65 -5.11 8.02 -22.46
C LYS A 65 -6.37 8.36 -21.66
N ARG A 66 -6.36 8.17 -20.34
CA ARG A 66 -7.56 8.29 -19.48
C ARG A 66 -7.84 9.72 -19.05
N PHE A 67 -6.81 10.48 -18.70
CA PHE A 67 -6.90 11.84 -18.12
C PHE A 67 -6.40 12.93 -19.07
N GLY A 68 -5.65 12.54 -20.11
CA GLY A 68 -5.04 13.46 -21.08
C GLY A 68 -3.56 13.71 -20.81
N ARG A 69 -2.95 14.58 -21.61
CA ARG A 69 -1.48 14.80 -21.62
C ARG A 69 -1.05 16.12 -20.99
N ASP A 70 -1.92 16.79 -20.24
CA ASP A 70 -1.63 18.06 -19.59
C ASP A 70 -1.74 17.94 -18.06
N PRO A 71 -0.65 17.52 -17.38
CA PRO A 71 -0.61 17.42 -15.92
C PRO A 71 -0.77 18.76 -15.19
N SER A 72 -0.59 19.89 -15.88
CA SER A 72 -0.73 21.22 -15.29
C SER A 72 -2.19 21.69 -15.23
N SER A 73 -3.08 21.03 -15.97
CA SER A 73 -4.50 21.40 -16.00
C SER A 73 -5.23 20.95 -14.73
N GLN A 74 -6.11 21.81 -14.24
CA GLN A 74 -6.98 21.49 -13.10
C GLN A 74 -7.82 20.22 -13.35
N LYS A 75 -8.35 20.06 -14.57
CA LYS A 75 -9.15 18.89 -14.96
C LYS A 75 -8.37 17.58 -14.82
N TYR A 76 -7.08 17.59 -15.15
CA TYR A 76 -6.21 16.42 -14.98
C TYR A 76 -6.07 16.08 -13.50
N SER A 77 -5.70 17.06 -12.67
CA SER A 77 -5.54 16.88 -11.23
C SER A 77 -6.81 16.37 -10.55
N GLU A 78 -7.97 16.93 -10.89
CA GLU A 78 -9.27 16.48 -10.38
C GLU A 78 -9.60 15.04 -10.79
N SER A 79 -9.23 14.64 -12.00
CA SER A 79 -9.45 13.27 -12.49
C SER A 79 -8.56 12.26 -11.77
N VAL A 80 -7.30 12.60 -11.54
CA VAL A 80 -6.36 11.78 -10.77
C VAL A 80 -6.82 11.65 -9.32
N GLU A 81 -7.16 12.76 -8.67
CA GLU A 81 -7.69 12.78 -7.30
C GLU A 81 -8.94 11.91 -7.15
N LYS A 82 -9.85 11.98 -8.12
CA LYS A 82 -11.04 11.13 -8.13
C LYS A 82 -10.68 9.64 -8.17
N GLU A 83 -9.70 9.27 -8.98
CA GLU A 83 -9.24 7.90 -9.09
C GLU A 83 -8.52 7.44 -7.81
N TRP A 84 -7.78 8.32 -7.15
CA TRP A 84 -7.11 8.02 -5.87
C TRP A 84 -8.09 7.82 -4.72
N ARG A 85 -9.26 8.48 -4.77
CA ARG A 85 -10.33 8.37 -3.77
C ARG A 85 -11.29 7.20 -4.01
N ASP A 86 -11.20 6.52 -5.15
CA ASP A 86 -12.03 5.37 -5.49
C ASP A 86 -11.54 4.10 -4.76
N ILE A 87 -11.69 4.11 -3.44
CA ILE A 87 -11.26 3.04 -2.55
C ILE A 87 -12.28 1.92 -2.59
N THR A 88 -11.80 0.72 -2.88
CA THR A 88 -12.56 -0.53 -2.84
C THR A 88 -12.18 -1.34 -1.60
N LEU A 89 -13.16 -2.05 -1.04
CA LEU A 89 -12.92 -2.98 0.07
C LEU A 89 -12.80 -4.39 -0.50
N ILE A 90 -11.69 -5.04 -0.19
CA ILE A 90 -11.30 -6.36 -0.67
C ILE A 90 -11.10 -7.24 0.57
N LYS A 91 -11.68 -8.43 0.60
CA LYS A 91 -11.42 -9.33 1.73
C LYS A 91 -10.03 -9.93 1.61
N GLY A 92 -9.31 -10.02 2.71
CA GLY A 92 -7.95 -10.57 2.70
C GLY A 92 -7.90 -12.02 2.20
N ASP A 93 -8.94 -12.81 2.45
CA ASP A 93 -9.03 -14.22 2.04
C ASP A 93 -9.39 -14.43 0.55
N ASP A 94 -9.83 -13.39 -0.15
CA ASP A 94 -10.09 -13.46 -1.61
C ASP A 94 -8.79 -13.61 -2.42
N PHE A 95 -7.63 -13.31 -1.81
CA PHE A 95 -6.32 -13.33 -2.47
C PHE A 95 -5.32 -14.17 -1.69
N SER A 96 -4.41 -14.83 -2.42
CA SER A 96 -3.33 -15.57 -1.77
C SER A 96 -2.43 -14.63 -0.96
N ILE A 97 -1.88 -15.16 0.13
CA ILE A 97 -0.92 -14.44 0.97
C ILE A 97 0.28 -13.89 0.17
N VAL A 98 0.66 -14.59 -0.90
CA VAL A 98 1.74 -14.18 -1.81
C VAL A 98 1.32 -12.94 -2.59
N CYS A 99 0.07 -12.87 -3.09
CA CYS A 99 -0.45 -11.69 -3.78
C CYS A 99 -0.51 -10.47 -2.85
N ILE A 100 -0.93 -10.67 -1.59
CA ILE A 100 -0.97 -9.58 -0.59
C ILE A 100 0.45 -9.07 -0.31
N ARG A 101 1.42 -9.98 -0.09
CA ARG A 101 2.83 -9.61 0.07
C ARG A 101 3.32 -8.82 -1.15
N SER A 102 3.06 -9.32 -2.36
CA SER A 102 3.45 -8.67 -3.61
C SER A 102 2.84 -7.27 -3.76
N LEU A 103 1.57 -7.06 -3.37
CA LEU A 103 0.95 -5.74 -3.36
C LEU A 103 1.68 -4.77 -2.43
N LEU A 104 1.97 -5.21 -1.20
CA LEU A 104 2.65 -4.39 -0.20
C LEU A 104 4.07 -4.02 -0.62
N VAL A 105 4.82 -4.98 -1.19
CA VAL A 105 6.14 -4.69 -1.77
C VAL A 105 6.01 -3.71 -2.91
N ALA A 106 5.12 -3.98 -3.87
CA ALA A 106 4.93 -3.12 -5.04
C ALA A 106 4.60 -1.68 -4.64
N LYS A 107 3.75 -1.49 -3.62
CA LYS A 107 3.36 -0.16 -3.13
C LYS A 107 4.53 0.62 -2.50
N MET A 108 5.57 -0.07 -2.02
CA MET A 108 6.76 0.59 -1.47
C MET A 108 7.84 0.88 -2.51
N VAL A 109 7.99 0.04 -3.55
CA VAL A 109 9.17 0.08 -4.43
C VAL A 109 8.88 0.46 -5.89
N VAL A 110 7.66 0.21 -6.39
CA VAL A 110 7.37 0.35 -7.83
C VAL A 110 6.97 1.78 -8.17
N TYR A 111 7.78 2.42 -9.00
CA TYR A 111 7.42 3.69 -9.61
C TYR A 111 6.25 3.52 -10.60
N GLY A 112 5.29 4.45 -10.58
CA GLY A 112 4.08 4.38 -11.39
C GLY A 112 2.93 3.59 -10.76
N LEU A 113 3.05 3.17 -9.50
CA LEU A 113 1.95 2.60 -8.71
C LEU A 113 1.35 3.68 -7.79
N TYR A 114 0.09 4.04 -8.03
CA TYR A 114 -0.58 5.17 -7.34
C TYR A 114 -1.80 4.73 -6.55
N GLY A 115 -2.33 5.65 -5.75
CA GLY A 115 -3.49 5.44 -4.88
C GLY A 115 -3.10 5.02 -3.46
N HIS A 116 -4.12 4.68 -2.68
CA HIS A 116 -3.97 4.33 -1.27
C HIS A 116 -4.15 2.82 -1.06
N CYS A 117 -3.39 2.27 -0.13
CA CYS A 117 -3.51 0.88 0.31
C CYS A 117 -3.51 0.84 1.83
N PHE A 118 -4.61 0.37 2.41
CA PHE A 118 -4.73 0.14 3.84
C PHE A 118 -5.05 -1.33 4.08
N ILE A 119 -4.27 -1.96 4.95
CA ILE A 119 -4.58 -3.25 5.53
C ILE A 119 -5.29 -2.99 6.85
N MET A 120 -6.57 -3.29 6.94
CA MET A 120 -7.42 -2.92 8.06
C MET A 120 -7.76 -4.13 8.93
N SER A 121 -7.69 -3.95 10.24
CA SER A 121 -8.26 -4.87 11.21
C SER A 121 -9.51 -4.23 11.82
N PRO A 122 -10.72 -4.63 11.39
CA PRO A 122 -11.96 -4.12 11.99
C PRO A 122 -12.04 -4.38 13.50
N ASN A 123 -11.56 -5.54 13.94
CA ASN A 123 -11.57 -5.94 15.35
C ASN A 123 -10.70 -5.05 16.23
N TRP A 124 -9.59 -4.53 15.69
CA TRP A 124 -8.71 -3.63 16.42
C TRP A 124 -8.99 -2.16 16.14
N GLN A 125 -9.86 -1.86 15.17
CA GLN A 125 -10.08 -0.52 14.62
C GLN A 125 -8.75 0.15 14.25
N LEU A 126 -7.89 -0.60 13.54
CA LEU A 126 -6.61 -0.13 13.04
C LEU A 126 -6.51 -0.28 11.53
N ALA A 127 -5.86 0.67 10.88
CA ALA A 127 -5.41 0.56 9.50
C ALA A 127 -3.88 0.70 9.43
N PHE A 128 -3.25 -0.27 8.79
CA PHE A 128 -1.82 -0.28 8.49
C PHE A 128 -1.62 0.11 7.03
N TYR A 129 -0.68 1.00 6.73
CA TYR A 129 -0.40 1.39 5.35
C TYR A 129 1.10 1.35 5.07
N PRO A 130 1.51 0.79 3.92
CA PRO A 130 2.89 0.91 3.47
C PRO A 130 3.18 2.40 3.20
N HIS A 131 4.26 2.90 3.77
CA HIS A 131 4.80 4.21 3.48
C HIS A 131 6.02 4.01 2.58
N ASP A 132 6.10 4.81 1.51
CA ASP A 132 7.19 4.77 0.54
C ASP A 132 8.53 4.86 1.30
N ASP A 133 9.45 3.93 1.00
CA ASP A 133 10.84 3.83 1.47
C ASP A 133 11.12 3.61 2.98
N PHE A 134 10.12 3.62 3.88
CA PHE A 134 10.39 3.62 5.34
C PHE A 134 9.72 2.51 6.16
N GLY A 135 8.69 1.83 5.65
CA GLY A 135 7.99 0.76 6.35
C GLY A 135 6.49 1.01 6.46
N PHE A 136 5.90 0.80 7.65
CA PHE A 136 4.44 0.89 7.82
C PHE A 136 4.04 2.00 8.79
N GLY A 137 3.03 2.77 8.41
CA GLY A 137 2.29 3.62 9.33
C GLY A 137 1.04 2.91 9.87
N VAL A 138 0.53 3.39 11.01
CA VAL A 138 -0.69 2.89 11.65
C VAL A 138 -1.65 4.04 11.93
N ILE A 139 -2.93 3.85 11.62
CA ILE A 139 -4.02 4.81 11.86
C ILE A 139 -5.06 4.14 12.76
N GLY A 140 -5.47 4.81 13.83
CA GLY A 140 -6.67 4.45 14.59
C GLY A 140 -7.92 4.87 13.82
N LEU A 141 -8.87 3.95 13.66
CA LEU A 141 -10.10 4.17 12.90
C LEU A 141 -11.26 4.69 13.76
N GLY A 142 -11.06 4.79 15.07
CA GLY A 142 -12.04 5.26 16.04
C GLY A 142 -11.42 5.39 17.43
N ASP A 143 -12.22 5.87 18.39
CA ASP A 143 -11.78 6.12 19.77
C ASP A 143 -11.40 4.84 20.53
N ASP A 144 -11.97 3.70 20.13
CA ASP A 144 -11.70 2.38 20.70
C ASP A 144 -10.56 1.64 19.97
N ALA A 145 -9.76 2.34 19.15
CA ALA A 145 -8.61 1.76 18.49
C ALA A 145 -7.68 1.06 19.49
N ASN A 146 -7.24 -0.16 19.15
CA ASN A 146 -6.35 -0.92 20.01
C ASN A 146 -4.91 -0.39 19.90
N VAL A 147 -4.68 0.74 20.56
CA VAL A 147 -3.41 1.47 20.58
C VAL A 147 -2.25 0.59 21.08
N ARG A 148 -2.52 -0.42 21.92
CA ARG A 148 -1.49 -1.37 22.38
C ARG A 148 -0.93 -2.22 21.24
N VAL A 149 -1.78 -2.73 20.35
CA VAL A 149 -1.33 -3.51 19.17
C VAL A 149 -0.53 -2.63 18.23
N ALA A 150 -0.98 -1.39 18.01
CA ALA A 150 -0.24 -0.42 17.18
C ALA A 150 1.15 -0.12 17.76
N HIS A 151 1.25 0.12 19.07
CA HIS A 151 2.53 0.38 19.74
C HIS A 151 3.46 -0.84 19.72
N ASP A 152 2.97 -2.06 20.00
CA ASP A 152 3.83 -3.26 19.98
C ASP A 152 4.36 -3.51 18.55
N PHE A 153 3.51 -3.36 17.54
CA PHE A 153 3.91 -3.48 16.14
C PHE A 153 5.01 -2.46 15.78
N LEU A 154 4.79 -1.17 16.07
CA LEU A 154 5.73 -0.10 15.75
C LEU A 154 7.04 -0.23 16.55
N ALA A 155 6.97 -0.59 17.83
CA ALA A 155 8.16 -0.78 18.67
C ALA A 155 9.04 -1.94 18.18
N ARG A 156 8.43 -3.02 17.65
CA ARG A 156 9.19 -4.13 17.05
C ARG A 156 9.68 -3.80 15.64
N ALA A 157 8.94 -3.01 14.87
CA ALA A 157 9.38 -2.53 13.57
C ALA A 157 10.62 -1.63 13.69
N ASP A 158 10.69 -0.78 14.73
CA ASP A 158 11.84 0.11 15.00
C ASP A 158 13.15 -0.63 15.31
N GLN A 159 13.07 -1.93 15.65
CA GLN A 159 14.24 -2.78 15.85
C GLN A 159 14.82 -3.30 14.52
N LEU A 160 14.14 -3.08 13.39
CA LEU A 160 14.61 -3.50 12.08
C LEU A 160 15.67 -2.52 11.55
N PRO A 161 16.80 -3.00 11.00
CA PRO A 161 17.83 -2.13 10.45
C PRO A 161 17.27 -1.19 9.37
N GLY A 162 17.42 0.12 9.59
CA GLY A 162 17.02 1.16 8.64
C GLY A 162 15.56 1.61 8.72
N MET A 163 14.76 1.08 9.66
CA MET A 163 13.37 1.52 9.86
C MET A 163 13.25 2.56 10.96
N HIS A 164 12.31 3.48 10.78
CA HIS A 164 11.98 4.50 11.77
C HIS A 164 10.48 4.53 11.97
N SER A 165 10.04 4.22 13.19
CA SER A 165 8.63 4.30 13.54
C SER A 165 8.31 5.65 14.18
N ILE A 166 7.37 6.40 13.59
CA ILE A 166 6.84 7.63 14.20
C ILE A 166 5.46 7.31 14.77
N ILE A 167 5.35 7.35 16.10
CA ILE A 167 4.05 7.27 16.77
C ILE A 167 3.55 8.70 17.01
N ARG A 168 2.43 9.07 16.37
CA ARG A 168 1.72 10.32 16.66
C ARG A 168 0.39 10.01 17.32
N THR A 169 0.25 10.35 18.58
CA THR A 169 -1.05 10.40 19.26
C THR A 169 -1.68 11.79 19.02
N PRO A 170 -2.98 11.89 18.69
CA PRO A 170 -3.67 13.17 18.71
C PRO A 170 -3.46 13.84 20.06
N SER A 171 -3.10 15.13 20.06
CA SER A 171 -3.02 15.91 21.29
C SER A 171 -4.41 15.96 21.91
N THR A 172 -4.58 15.32 23.07
CA THR A 172 -5.78 15.47 23.92
C THR A 172 -5.98 16.95 24.18
N SER A 173 -6.99 17.53 23.57
CA SER A 173 -7.44 18.91 23.80
C SER A 173 -8.62 18.88 24.75
#